data_AF-A0A945YZG2-F1
#
_entry.id   AF-A0A945YZG2-F1
#
_cell.length_a   1.000
_cell.length_b   1.000
_cell.length_c   1.000
_cell.angle_alpha   90.00
_cell.angle_beta   90.00
_cell.angle_gamma   90.00
#
_symmetry.space_group_name_H-M   'P 1'
#
loop_
_entity.id
_entity.type
_entity.pdbx_description
1 polymer ?
#
loop_
_entity_poly.entity_id
_entity_poly.type
_entity_poly.pdbx_seq_one_letter_code
_entity_poly.pdbx_strand_id
1 'polypeptide(L)' 'MMRPRYREVLMRYGFDETDRDSITGNIRVQIALCRLKYRRKKPPIPHTLEGRAEYWKLHYNTKHGAGTVKHYLEVNGG' A
#
# COMPACT_ATOMS: atom_id res chain seq x y z
N MET A 1 8.09 -2.46 -13.17
CA MET A 1 7.48 -3.74 -13.61
C MET A 1 7.51 -4.77 -12.48
N MET A 2 6.46 -5.56 -12.31
CA MET A 2 6.38 -6.63 -11.30
C MET A 2 7.27 -7.81 -11.71
N ARG A 3 8.09 -8.34 -10.79
CA ARG A 3 8.96 -9.50 -11.10
C ARG A 3 8.10 -10.74 -11.37
N PRO A 4 8.43 -11.60 -12.35
CA PRO A 4 7.61 -12.77 -12.73
C PRO A 4 7.20 -13.66 -11.55
N ARG A 5 8.12 -13.97 -10.64
CA ARG A 5 7.82 -14.76 -9.43
C ARG A 5 6.72 -14.19 -8.53
N TYR A 6 6.53 -12.86 -8.50
CA TYR A 6 5.46 -12.25 -7.69
C TYR A 6 4.11 -12.34 -8.39
N ARG A 7 4.12 -12.32 -9.73
CA ARG A 7 2.92 -12.53 -10.56
C ARG A 7 2.32 -13.90 -10.29
N GLU A 8 3.13 -14.96 -10.37
CA GLU A 8 2.70 -16.34 -10.12
C GLU A 8 2.16 -16.55 -8.71
N VAL A 9 2.77 -15.91 -7.70
CA VAL A 9 2.28 -15.96 -6.31
C VAL A 9 0.92 -15.27 -6.20
N LEU A 10 0.76 -14.09 -6.80
CA LEU A 10 -0.51 -13.35 -6.77
C LEU A 10 -1.62 -14.10 -7.49
N MET A 11 -1.34 -14.68 -8.66
CA MET A 11 -2.29 -15.50 -9.42
C MET A 11 -2.80 -16.69 -8.59
N ARG A 12 -1.92 -17.35 -7.81
CA ARG A 12 -2.34 -18.39 -6.86
C ARG A 12 -3.25 -17.90 -5.73
N TYR A 13 -3.20 -16.62 -5.40
CA TYR A 13 -4.12 -16.01 -4.43
C TYR A 13 -5.42 -15.48 -5.07
N GLY A 14 -5.59 -15.67 -6.38
CA GLY A 14 -6.77 -15.24 -7.12
C GLY A 14 -6.66 -13.86 -7.73
N PHE A 15 -5.45 -13.37 -8.01
CA PHE A 15 -5.24 -12.19 -8.84
C PHE A 15 -5.44 -12.53 -10.31
N ASP A 16 -6.23 -11.73 -11.00
CA ASP A 16 -6.48 -11.81 -12.44
C ASP A 16 -6.15 -10.44 -13.07
N GLU A 17 -5.38 -10.46 -14.16
CA GLU A 17 -4.98 -9.22 -14.85
C GLU A 17 -6.10 -8.63 -15.72
N THR A 18 -7.11 -9.43 -16.03
CA THR A 18 -8.26 -9.05 -16.86
C THR A 18 -9.47 -8.63 -16.04
N ASP A 19 -9.51 -9.03 -14.76
CA ASP A 19 -10.59 -8.69 -13.84
C ASP A 19 -10.11 -7.76 -12.72
N ARG A 20 -10.66 -6.54 -12.70
CA ARG A 20 -10.37 -5.55 -11.66
C ARG A 20 -10.89 -5.99 -10.29
N ASP A 21 -11.99 -6.73 -10.24
CA ASP A 21 -12.62 -7.15 -9.00
C ASP A 21 -11.76 -8.17 -8.25
N SER A 22 -10.90 -8.90 -8.96
CA SER A 22 -9.84 -9.72 -8.38
C SER A 22 -8.90 -8.95 -7.43
N ILE A 23 -8.77 -7.62 -7.59
CA ILE A 23 -7.94 -6.77 -6.73
C ILE A 23 -8.79 -6.09 -5.64
N THR A 24 -9.98 -5.62 -5.97
CA THR A 24 -10.83 -4.82 -5.05
C THR A 24 -11.73 -5.69 -4.16
N GLY A 25 -12.07 -6.90 -4.58
CA GLY A 25 -12.93 -7.83 -3.86
C GLY A 25 -12.21 -8.98 -3.15
N ASN A 26 -10.97 -9.30 -3.52
CA ASN A 26 -10.23 -10.42 -2.93
C ASN A 26 -9.22 -9.96 -1.85
N ILE A 27 -9.58 -10.16 -0.59
CA ILE A 27 -8.76 -9.76 0.56
C ILE A 27 -7.35 -10.40 0.57
N ARG A 28 -7.19 -11.63 0.05
CA ARG A 28 -5.88 -12.30 0.00
C ARG A 28 -4.94 -11.58 -0.96
N VAL A 29 -5.46 -11.20 -2.13
CA VAL A 29 -4.73 -10.42 -3.14
C VAL A 29 -4.35 -9.05 -2.57
N GLN A 30 -5.28 -8.36 -1.89
CA GLN A 30 -5.01 -7.07 -1.27
C GLN A 30 -3.90 -7.13 -0.23
N ILE A 31 -3.94 -8.11 0.69
CA ILE A 31 -2.90 -8.32 1.69
C ILE A 31 -1.55 -8.59 1.02
N ALA A 32 -1.51 -9.47 0.02
CA ALA A 32 -0.28 -9.79 -0.70
C ALA A 32 0.33 -8.56 -1.38
N LEU A 33 -0.48 -7.74 -2.06
CA LEU A 33 -0.05 -6.49 -2.68
C LEU A 33 0.47 -5.48 -1.66
N CYS A 34 -0.23 -5.31 -0.53
CA CYS A 34 0.21 -4.45 0.58
C CYS A 34 1.57 -4.89 1.13
N ARG A 35 1.77 -6.18 1.38
CA ARG A 35 3.04 -6.74 1.87
C ARG A 35 4.16 -6.59 0.84
N LEU A 36 3.88 -6.81 -0.45
CA LEU A 36 4.85 -6.61 -1.52
C LEU A 36 5.27 -5.14 -1.66
N LYS A 37 4.31 -4.21 -1.57
CA LYS A 37 4.58 -2.76 -1.56
C LYS A 37 5.47 -2.40 -0.37
N TYR A 38 5.13 -2.90 0.82
CA TYR A 38 5.90 -2.66 2.04
C TYR A 38 7.32 -3.22 1.95
N ARG A 39 7.50 -4.46 1.47
CA ARG A 39 8.82 -5.10 1.33
C ARG A 39 9.78 -4.33 0.40
N ARG A 40 9.25 -3.52 -0.52
CA ARG A 40 10.07 -2.68 -1.40
C ARG A 40 10.50 -1.36 -0.75
N LYS A 41 9.88 -0.98 0.38
CA LYS A 41 10.23 0.22 1.15
C LYS A 41 11.23 -0.16 2.22
N LYS A 42 12.34 0.58 2.27
CA LYS A 42 13.46 0.32 3.18
C LYS A 42 13.28 0.94 4.58
N PRO A 43 12.71 2.15 4.75
CA PRO A 43 12.59 2.73 6.07
C PRO A 43 11.54 1.98 6.92
N PRO A 44 11.77 1.80 8.22
CA PRO A 44 10.77 1.23 9.13
C PRO A 44 9.55 2.16 9.24
N ILE A 45 8.39 1.59 9.58
CA ILE A 45 7.20 2.39 9.91
C ILE A 45 7.45 3.13 11.23
N PRO A 46 7.29 4.47 11.27
CA PRO A 46 7.46 5.22 12.51
C PRO A 46 6.42 4.89 13.57
N HIS A 47 6.81 4.99 14.84
CA HIS A 47 5.93 4.72 15.98
C HIS A 47 5.04 5.91 16.36
N THR A 48 5.42 7.14 15.98
CA THR A 48 4.64 8.36 16.23
C THR A 48 3.58 8.56 15.16
N LEU A 49 2.50 9.26 15.51
CA LEU A 49 1.42 9.54 14.56
C LEU A 49 1.91 10.47 13.44
N GLU A 50 2.69 11.47 13.79
CA GLU A 50 3.32 12.45 12.90
C GLU A 50 4.27 11.76 11.94
N GLY A 51 5.13 10.88 12.46
CA GLY A 51 6.05 10.10 11.64
C GLY A 51 5.29 9.19 10.66
N ARG A 52 4.18 8.57 11.08
CA ARG A 52 3.33 7.79 10.17
C ARG A 52 2.68 8.66 9.09
N ALA A 53 2.24 9.87 9.43
CA ALA A 53 1.63 10.80 8.48
C ALA A 53 2.63 11.23 7.38
N GLU A 54 3.86 11.58 7.77
CA GLU A 54 4.94 11.90 6.82
C GLU A 54 5.33 10.69 5.97
N TYR A 55 5.48 9.52 6.61
CA TYR A 55 5.80 8.27 5.93
C TYR A 55 4.73 7.89 4.88
N TRP A 56 3.46 8.01 5.24
CA TRP A 56 2.34 7.81 4.34
C TRP A 56 2.36 8.82 3.18
N LYS A 57 2.56 10.11 3.47
CA LYS A 57 2.62 11.15 2.45
C LYS A 57 3.76 10.89 1.46
N LEU A 58 4.92 10.46 1.94
CA LEU A 58 6.09 10.18 1.11
C LEU A 58 5.93 8.91 0.27
N HIS A 59 5.41 7.82 0.83
CA HIS A 59 5.51 6.49 0.21
C HIS A 59 4.20 5.94 -0.38
N TYR A 60 3.05 6.47 0.04
CA TYR A 60 1.73 5.97 -0.37
C TYR A 60 0.94 7.03 -1.15
N ASN A 61 0.89 8.27 -0.65
CA ASN A 61 0.20 9.35 -1.36
C ASN A 61 1.08 10.06 -2.39
N THR A 62 2.40 10.13 -2.15
CA THR A 62 3.41 10.88 -2.92
C THR A 62 3.30 12.40 -2.81
N LYS A 63 4.36 13.11 -3.20
CA LYS A 63 4.42 14.59 -3.20
C LYS A 63 3.27 15.22 -3.98
N HIS A 64 2.86 14.60 -5.10
CA HIS A 64 1.79 15.10 -5.98
C HIS A 64 0.39 14.56 -5.65
N GLY A 65 0.27 13.62 -4.70
CA GLY A 65 -1.05 13.16 -4.27
C GLY A 65 -1.81 14.25 -3.53
N ALA A 66 -3.14 14.22 -3.61
CA ALA A 66 -4.02 15.23 -3.02
C ALA A 66 -4.05 15.24 -1.47
N GLY A 67 -3.62 14.15 -0.84
CA GLY A 67 -3.69 14.00 0.62
C GLY A 67 -2.61 14.80 1.33
N THR A 68 -2.86 15.30 2.53
CA THR A 68 -1.88 16.10 3.30
C THR A 68 -1.55 15.45 4.63
N VAL A 69 -0.36 15.74 5.17
CA VAL A 69 0.02 15.32 6.53
C VAL A 69 -0.99 15.85 7.54
N LYS A 70 -1.42 17.11 7.40
CA LYS A 70 -2.46 17.73 8.23
C LYS A 70 -3.75 16.91 8.22
N HIS A 71 -4.28 16.61 7.04
CA HIS A 71 -5.51 15.83 6.91
C HIS A 71 -5.37 14.43 7.52
N TYR A 72 -4.21 13.78 7.34
CA TYR A 72 -3.92 12.50 7.97
C TYR A 72 -3.99 12.60 9.50
N LEU A 73 -3.40 13.64 10.10
CA LEU A 73 -3.43 13.84 11.55
C LEU A 73 -4.85 14.11 12.06
N GLU A 74 -5.63 14.93 11.35
CA GLU A 74 -7.02 15.22 11.72
C GLU A 74 -7.90 13.96 11.79
N VAL A 75 -7.77 13.05 10.83
CA VAL A 75 -8.62 11.84 10.78
C VAL A 75 -8.12 10.68 11.63
N ASN A 76 -6.86 10.72 12.12
CA ASN A 76 -6.25 9.64 12.90
C ASN A 76 -5.80 10.08 14.32
N GLY A 77 -6.02 11.34 14.69
CA GLY A 77 -5.52 11.96 15.92
C GLY A 77 -6.41 11.77 17.16
N GLY A 78 -7.68 11.42 16.97
CA GLY A 78 -8.67 11.39 18.05
C GLY A 78 -9.29 12.77 18.30
#